data_AF-A0A663NFC1-F1
#
_entry.id   AF-A0A663NFC1-F1
#
_cell.length_a   1.000
_cell.length_b   1.000
_cell.length_c   1.000
_cell.angle_alpha   90.00
_cell.angle_beta   90.00
_cell.angle_gamma   90.00
#
_symmetry.space_group_name_H-M   'P 1'
#
loop_
_entity.id
_entity.type
_entity.pdbx_description
1 polymer ?
#
loop_
_entity_poly.entity_id
_entity_poly.type
_entity_poly.pdbx_seq_one_letter_code
_entity_poly.pdbx_strand_id
1 'polypeptide(L)'
;MGPPDAQLWLWASHTSPGGMSLGPGWLRGEQPRGTLTCLLPQWKSGQLVQLGWTASEDLLCIQDDGTVLIYNLFCEFKRHFSMGNEVLQNHVLEAKVFHTEYGTGVAILTGAHRFSLATNIDDLKLRRMPEVPGLQKPPSCWAVLSQDRVTIVLLAVGQELYLLDNTSCSVVVSELRQPALAGASRAICTPPSSLEKFCEFTSSVRSPPKQMVWCLRPRSRQRAVVVAWDRQLMVVGNSTECIQFVLDEDSYLVPELDGVRILSRTSHEFLHEIPEASQEIFKIASMAPGALLLEAQKEYEKESQKADEYLREIKDQKLLPEAVSQCIEAAGYEHEPDTQKSLLRAASFGKCFIDKFPPESFVRMCQDLRVLNAIRDYQIGIPLTFTQYPLCRDPAAGVGSGPGGIGVVGGLAAPEVERRGCPVPAAWQRCWQGGEVAALCPQRIEGRVGALQNALDEYYKAKNEFAAKATEDQIKLLRLQRHLQEDFDKPYLDLSLHDTVSNLILDGHHKRAEQLYREFKIPDKRYWWLKISALANRGDWEELEKFSKSKKSPIGYLVRAFLAGGGGQPCPRVGLWGWARPWALPGAAHTG
;
A
#
# COMPACT_ATOMS: atom_id res chain seq x y z
N MET A 1 -12.88 19.28 -14.75
CA MET A 1 -12.35 19.26 -13.35
C MET A 1 -12.67 17.90 -12.75
N GLY A 2 -11.82 16.90 -13.00
CA GLY A 2 -11.87 15.60 -12.32
C GLY A 2 -10.90 15.57 -11.12
N PRO A 3 -11.06 14.65 -10.16
CA PRO A 3 -10.07 14.44 -9.12
C PRO A 3 -8.78 13.86 -9.74
N PRO A 4 -7.61 13.96 -9.09
CA PRO A 4 -6.46 13.18 -9.47
C PRO A 4 -6.78 11.70 -9.23
N ASP A 5 -6.80 10.91 -10.30
CA ASP A 5 -7.14 9.50 -10.29
C ASP A 5 -6.25 8.72 -9.31
N ALA A 6 -6.89 8.25 -8.25
CA ALA A 6 -6.39 7.27 -7.32
C ALA A 6 -6.41 5.88 -7.95
N GLN A 7 -5.44 5.57 -8.81
CA GLN A 7 -5.28 4.23 -9.37
C GLN A 7 -4.10 3.50 -8.73
N LEU A 8 -4.35 2.25 -8.31
CA LEU A 8 -3.34 1.31 -7.84
C LEU A 8 -2.42 0.95 -9.01
N TRP A 9 -1.14 1.32 -8.91
CA TRP A 9 -0.15 0.96 -9.91
C TRP A 9 0.57 -0.33 -9.52
N LEU A 10 0.37 -1.39 -10.32
CA LEU A 10 1.26 -2.55 -10.37
C LEU A 10 2.29 -2.33 -11.51
N TRP A 11 3.53 -2.02 -11.10
CA TRP A 11 4.83 -2.28 -11.76
C TRP A 11 5.34 -1.54 -13.04
N ALA A 12 6.68 -1.36 -12.99
CA ALA A 12 7.82 -1.30 -13.93
C ALA A 12 8.17 -0.12 -14.88
N SER A 13 9.29 0.52 -14.50
CA SER A 13 10.58 0.74 -15.20
C SER A 13 10.67 1.40 -16.59
N HIS A 14 11.39 2.52 -16.65
CA HIS A 14 11.95 3.14 -17.86
C HIS A 14 13.48 3.15 -17.81
N THR A 15 14.13 2.92 -18.94
CA THR A 15 15.59 3.01 -19.16
C THR A 15 16.01 4.46 -19.43
N SER A 16 17.16 4.89 -18.89
CA SER A 16 17.83 6.17 -19.21
C SER A 16 18.59 6.12 -20.54
N PRO A 17 18.77 7.27 -21.23
CA PRO A 17 19.44 7.34 -22.53
C PRO A 17 20.95 7.45 -22.37
N GLY A 18 21.69 6.52 -22.96
CA GLY A 18 23.14 6.57 -23.10
C GLY A 18 23.54 5.84 -24.38
N GLY A 19 23.82 6.60 -25.44
CA GLY A 19 24.25 6.04 -26.72
C GLY A 19 25.64 5.41 -26.62
N MET A 20 25.72 4.11 -26.93
CA MET A 20 26.94 3.48 -27.43
C MET A 20 26.56 2.46 -28.50
N SER A 21 27.01 2.70 -29.73
CA SER A 21 26.97 1.73 -30.81
C SER A 21 28.00 0.64 -30.55
N LEU A 22 27.59 -0.62 -30.43
CA LEU A 22 28.50 -1.77 -30.51
C LEU A 22 27.85 -2.90 -31.33
N GLY A 23 28.60 -3.37 -32.32
CA GLY A 23 28.17 -4.29 -33.38
C GLY A 23 27.87 -5.75 -32.93
N PRO A 24 27.66 -6.66 -33.90
CA PRO A 24 27.06 -7.96 -33.66
C PRO A 24 28.04 -8.91 -32.97
N GLY A 25 27.86 -9.11 -31.67
CA GLY A 25 28.76 -9.96 -30.89
C GLY A 25 28.44 -10.04 -29.40
N TRP A 26 27.17 -10.03 -28.99
CA TRP A 26 26.79 -10.19 -27.58
C TRP A 26 25.51 -11.05 -27.44
N LEU A 27 25.63 -12.33 -27.79
CA LEU A 27 24.66 -13.39 -27.48
C LEU A 27 25.27 -14.34 -26.44
N ARG A 28 25.53 -13.84 -25.23
CA ARG A 28 25.71 -14.57 -23.95
C ARG A 28 26.19 -13.58 -22.89
N GLY A 29 25.37 -13.34 -21.87
CA GLY A 29 25.78 -12.56 -20.70
C GLY A 29 24.73 -11.56 -20.25
N GLU A 30 23.94 -11.98 -19.27
CA GLU A 30 23.33 -11.17 -18.19
C GLU A 30 22.71 -9.82 -18.57
N GLN A 31 21.39 -9.86 -18.85
CA GLN A 31 20.50 -8.72 -18.80
C GLN A 31 19.97 -8.52 -17.37
N PRO A 32 19.91 -7.29 -16.83
CA PRO A 32 19.37 -7.02 -15.50
C PRO A 32 17.85 -7.19 -15.50
N ARG A 33 17.39 -8.37 -15.09
CA ARG A 33 15.97 -8.68 -14.90
C ARG A 33 15.43 -7.97 -13.65
N GLY A 34 14.79 -6.82 -13.87
CA GLY A 34 13.76 -6.25 -12.97
C GLY A 34 12.38 -6.71 -13.45
N THR A 35 11.53 -7.12 -12.53
CA THR A 35 10.43 -8.07 -12.75
C THR A 35 9.17 -7.45 -13.38
N LEU A 36 9.17 -7.18 -14.68
CA LEU A 36 7.95 -7.34 -15.53
C LEU A 36 8.13 -8.40 -16.62
N THR A 37 9.33 -8.96 -16.74
CA THR A 37 9.64 -10.11 -17.60
C THR A 37 9.15 -11.46 -17.04
N CYS A 38 8.44 -11.46 -15.91
CA CYS A 38 7.86 -12.68 -15.33
C CYS A 38 6.40 -12.94 -15.74
N LEU A 39 5.67 -11.90 -16.19
CA LEU A 39 4.28 -12.06 -16.65
C LEU A 39 4.15 -12.28 -18.17
N LEU A 40 5.13 -11.83 -18.95
CA LEU A 40 5.27 -12.15 -20.37
C LEU A 40 6.40 -13.17 -20.53
N PRO A 41 6.14 -14.48 -20.39
CA PRO A 41 7.19 -15.50 -20.53
C PRO A 41 7.73 -15.43 -21.97
N GLN A 42 8.92 -14.82 -22.09
CA GLN A 42 9.64 -14.53 -23.33
C GLN A 42 8.93 -13.53 -24.24
N TRP A 43 9.20 -12.23 -24.04
CA TRP A 43 8.94 -11.22 -25.06
C TRP A 43 9.63 -11.62 -26.37
N LYS A 44 8.84 -11.90 -27.40
CA LYS A 44 9.29 -12.36 -28.73
C LYS A 44 8.96 -11.36 -29.85
N SER A 45 8.44 -10.20 -29.49
CA SER A 45 8.05 -9.16 -30.44
C SER A 45 9.19 -8.13 -30.64
N GLY A 46 8.93 -7.03 -31.34
CA GLY A 46 9.91 -5.98 -31.68
C GLY A 46 10.60 -5.34 -30.46
N GLN A 47 11.52 -4.42 -30.69
CA GLN A 47 12.26 -3.79 -29.58
C GLN A 47 11.31 -2.91 -28.77
N LEU A 48 11.18 -3.20 -27.47
CA LEU A 48 10.28 -2.46 -26.59
C LEU A 48 10.92 -1.11 -26.22
N VAL A 49 10.17 -0.03 -26.43
CA VAL A 49 10.57 1.34 -26.05
C VAL A 49 9.87 1.79 -24.78
N GLN A 50 8.57 1.53 -24.65
CA GLN A 50 7.80 1.99 -23.50
C GLN A 50 6.67 1.03 -23.11
N LEU A 51 6.41 0.95 -21.82
CA LEU A 51 5.22 0.32 -21.25
C LEU A 51 4.30 1.40 -20.67
N GLY A 52 3.01 1.11 -20.61
CA GLY A 52 2.05 1.92 -19.86
C GLY A 52 0.73 1.18 -19.72
N TRP A 53 -0.15 1.72 -18.89
CA TRP A 53 -1.47 1.14 -18.68
C TRP A 53 -2.54 2.04 -19.31
N THR A 54 -3.63 1.43 -19.76
CA THR A 54 -4.84 2.16 -20.10
C THR A 54 -5.64 2.46 -18.84
N ALA A 55 -6.55 3.44 -18.94
CA ALA A 55 -7.55 3.71 -17.91
C ALA A 55 -8.47 2.51 -17.62
N SER A 56 -8.52 1.53 -18.52
CA SER A 56 -9.24 0.25 -18.38
C SER A 56 -8.34 -0.90 -17.92
N GLU A 57 -7.17 -0.60 -17.36
CA GLU A 57 -6.22 -1.58 -16.80
C GLU A 57 -5.65 -2.57 -17.83
N ASP A 58 -5.55 -2.17 -19.10
CA ASP A 58 -4.85 -2.94 -20.13
C ASP A 58 -3.40 -2.47 -20.28
N LEU A 59 -2.47 -3.41 -20.45
CA LEU A 59 -1.05 -3.14 -20.64
C LEU A 59 -0.79 -2.76 -22.10
N LEU A 60 -0.23 -1.58 -22.32
CA LEU A 60 0.32 -1.11 -23.57
C LEU A 60 1.81 -1.43 -23.65
N CYS A 61 2.25 -2.01 -24.77
CA CYS A 61 3.65 -2.23 -25.09
C CYS A 61 3.99 -1.54 -26.41
N ILE A 62 4.74 -0.45 -26.32
CA ILE A 62 5.11 0.42 -27.45
C ILE A 62 6.49 0.00 -27.96
N GLN A 63 6.58 -0.31 -29.24
CA GLN A 63 7.79 -0.76 -29.92
C GLN A 63 8.52 0.37 -30.63
N ASP A 64 9.78 0.12 -30.99
CA ASP A 64 10.66 1.04 -31.69
C ASP A 64 10.18 1.36 -33.12
N ASP A 65 9.42 0.48 -33.74
CA ASP A 65 8.80 0.67 -35.05
C ASP A 65 7.46 1.44 -35.00
N GLY A 66 7.00 1.83 -33.81
CA GLY A 66 5.72 2.51 -33.59
C GLY A 66 4.51 1.58 -33.47
N THR A 67 4.71 0.26 -33.45
CA THR A 67 3.65 -0.71 -33.15
C THR A 67 3.34 -0.69 -31.65
N VAL A 68 2.06 -0.59 -31.29
CA VAL A 68 1.58 -0.65 -29.91
C VAL A 68 0.74 -1.90 -29.73
N LEU A 69 1.21 -2.81 -28.88
CA LEU A 69 0.49 -4.03 -28.51
C LEU A 69 -0.32 -3.78 -27.23
N ILE A 70 -1.52 -4.33 -27.15
CA ILE A 70 -2.40 -4.21 -25.98
C ILE A 70 -2.65 -5.61 -25.41
N TYR A 71 -2.42 -5.76 -24.11
CA TYR A 71 -2.69 -6.98 -23.35
C TYR A 71 -3.63 -6.70 -22.19
N ASN A 72 -4.42 -7.67 -21.76
CA ASN A 72 -5.18 -7.55 -20.52
C ASN A 72 -4.30 -7.78 -19.28
N LEU A 73 -4.89 -7.64 -18.09
CA LEU A 73 -4.24 -7.92 -16.79
C LEU A 73 -3.68 -9.35 -16.65
N PHE A 74 -4.19 -10.30 -17.43
CA PHE A 74 -3.71 -11.69 -17.47
C PHE A 74 -2.61 -11.90 -18.52
N CYS A 75 -2.10 -10.82 -19.11
CA CYS A 75 -1.13 -10.82 -20.21
C CYS A 75 -1.58 -11.57 -21.46
N GLU A 76 -2.89 -11.62 -21.71
CA GLU A 76 -3.45 -12.12 -22.95
C GLU A 76 -3.53 -10.99 -23.98
N PHE A 77 -3.06 -11.26 -25.19
CA PHE A 77 -3.07 -10.30 -26.28
C PHE A 77 -4.50 -9.94 -26.70
N LYS A 78 -4.82 -8.64 -26.71
CA LYS A 78 -6.13 -8.12 -27.15
C LYS A 78 -6.09 -7.66 -28.61
N ARG A 79 -5.29 -6.65 -28.90
CA ARG A 79 -5.16 -6.03 -30.23
C ARG A 79 -3.85 -5.27 -30.34
N HIS A 80 -3.54 -4.80 -31.53
CA HIS A 80 -2.44 -3.88 -31.77
C HIS A 80 -2.87 -2.76 -32.71
N PHE A 81 -2.11 -1.66 -32.71
CA PHE A 81 -2.24 -0.60 -33.69
C PHE A 81 -0.87 0.01 -34.01
N SER A 82 -0.77 0.75 -35.12
CA SER A 82 0.44 1.45 -35.53
C SER A 82 0.29 2.95 -35.34
N MET A 83 1.38 3.61 -34.94
CA MET A 83 1.47 5.06 -34.81
C MET A 83 1.79 5.78 -36.13
N GLY A 84 1.71 5.05 -37.25
CA GLY A 84 1.78 5.59 -38.60
C GLY A 84 3.15 5.46 -39.27
N ASN A 85 3.18 5.62 -40.58
CA ASN A 85 4.37 5.38 -41.41
C ASN A 85 5.55 6.31 -41.09
N GLU A 86 5.29 7.54 -40.62
CA GLU A 86 6.37 8.46 -40.24
C GLU A 86 7.13 7.96 -39.01
N VAL A 87 6.42 7.37 -38.04
CA VAL A 87 7.05 6.78 -36.85
C VAL A 87 7.84 5.54 -37.24
N LEU A 88 7.27 4.69 -38.10
CA LEU A 88 7.95 3.50 -38.62
C LEU A 88 9.28 3.84 -39.32
N GLN A 89 9.31 4.93 -40.09
CA GLN A 89 10.51 5.35 -40.83
C GLN A 89 11.59 5.96 -39.95
N ASN A 90 11.21 6.67 -38.88
CA ASN A 90 12.13 7.43 -38.04
C ASN A 90 12.44 6.77 -36.69
N HIS A 91 11.79 5.64 -36.39
CA HIS A 91 11.78 4.93 -35.13
C HIS A 91 11.32 5.78 -33.93
N VAL A 92 10.80 5.11 -32.90
CA VAL A 92 10.42 5.72 -31.63
C VAL A 92 11.67 5.98 -30.81
N LEU A 93 11.94 7.25 -30.52
CA LEU A 93 13.01 7.65 -29.61
C LEU A 93 12.54 7.61 -28.15
N GLU A 94 11.34 8.14 -27.88
CA GLU A 94 10.69 8.12 -26.58
C GLU A 94 9.17 8.09 -26.77
N ALA A 95 8.44 7.48 -25.84
CA ALA A 95 6.99 7.47 -25.83
C ALA A 95 6.42 7.75 -24.44
N LYS A 96 5.22 8.32 -24.38
CA LYS A 96 4.47 8.55 -23.14
C LYS A 96 3.02 8.13 -23.31
N VAL A 97 2.53 7.37 -22.35
CA VAL A 97 1.11 7.09 -22.18
C VAL A 97 0.54 8.14 -21.24
N PHE A 98 -0.60 8.72 -21.59
CA PHE A 98 -1.27 9.75 -20.81
C PHE A 98 -2.78 9.52 -20.81
N HIS A 99 -3.48 10.09 -19.84
CA HIS A 99 -4.93 9.96 -19.72
C HIS A 99 -5.60 11.29 -20.01
N THR A 100 -6.75 11.22 -20.66
CA THR A 100 -7.62 12.35 -20.99
C THR A 100 -9.03 12.04 -20.50
N GLU A 101 -9.91 13.05 -20.48
CA GLU A 101 -11.34 12.86 -20.16
C GLU A 101 -12.04 11.86 -21.11
N TYR A 102 -11.44 11.55 -22.27
CA TYR A 102 -12.01 10.67 -23.28
C TYR A 102 -11.40 9.27 -23.29
N GLY A 103 -10.35 9.02 -22.50
CA GLY A 103 -9.67 7.73 -22.45
C GLY A 103 -8.15 7.86 -22.45
N THR A 104 -7.49 6.81 -22.91
CA THR A 104 -6.01 6.70 -22.88
C THR A 104 -5.42 7.20 -24.20
N GLY A 105 -4.43 8.08 -24.10
CA GLY A 105 -3.64 8.58 -25.22
C GLY A 105 -2.20 8.09 -25.21
N VAL A 106 -1.57 8.14 -26.38
CA VAL A 106 -0.16 7.79 -26.59
C VAL A 106 0.52 8.89 -27.39
N ALA A 107 1.63 9.42 -26.89
CA ALA A 107 2.48 10.39 -27.58
C ALA A 107 3.86 9.80 -27.83
N ILE A 108 4.41 10.07 -29.01
CA ILE A 108 5.70 9.56 -29.49
C ILE A 108 6.57 10.71 -29.95
N LEU A 109 7.82 10.70 -29.51
CA LEU A 109 8.93 11.44 -30.08
C LEU A 109 9.72 10.50 -31.00
N THR A 110 9.89 10.89 -32.25
CA THR A 110 10.62 10.09 -33.25
C THR A 110 12.11 10.45 -33.31
N GLY A 111 12.93 9.63 -33.97
CA GLY A 111 14.34 9.93 -34.25
C GLY A 111 14.56 11.20 -35.09
N ALA A 112 13.54 11.67 -35.82
CA ALA A 112 13.55 12.96 -36.52
C ALA A 112 13.17 14.15 -35.62
N HIS A 113 13.08 13.95 -34.30
CA HIS A 113 12.67 14.94 -33.30
C HIS A 113 11.27 15.53 -33.53
N ARG A 114 10.37 14.74 -34.14
CA ARG A 114 8.98 15.12 -34.37
C ARG A 114 8.05 14.38 -33.42
N PHE A 115 6.99 15.07 -32.99
CA PHE A 115 5.97 14.53 -32.12
C PHE A 115 4.75 14.06 -32.91
N SER A 116 4.29 12.85 -32.61
CA SER A 116 3.02 12.28 -33.08
C SER A 116 2.22 11.78 -31.89
N LEU A 117 0.92 12.06 -31.84
CA LEU A 117 0.07 11.64 -30.71
C LEU A 117 -1.29 11.11 -31.17
N ALA A 118 -1.83 10.21 -30.36
CA ALA A 118 -3.23 9.82 -30.35
C ALA A 118 -3.81 10.20 -28.99
N THR A 119 -4.91 10.94 -28.95
CA THR A 119 -5.56 11.34 -27.69
C THR A 119 -6.48 10.24 -27.12
N ASN A 120 -6.89 9.30 -27.96
CA ASN A 120 -7.66 8.13 -27.58
C ASN A 120 -7.23 6.92 -28.44
N ILE A 121 -6.88 5.81 -27.79
CA ILE A 121 -6.49 4.55 -28.46
C ILE A 121 -7.68 3.72 -28.96
N ASP A 122 -8.90 3.98 -28.47
CA ASP A 122 -10.12 3.30 -28.92
C ASP A 122 -10.70 3.97 -30.18
N ASP A 123 -10.60 5.30 -30.28
CA ASP A 123 -10.86 6.09 -31.49
C ASP A 123 -9.54 6.65 -32.04
N LEU A 124 -8.73 5.76 -32.64
CA LEU A 124 -7.37 6.07 -33.05
C LEU A 124 -7.32 7.15 -34.14
N LYS A 125 -7.06 8.38 -33.73
CA LYS A 125 -6.81 9.53 -34.60
C LYS A 125 -5.41 10.05 -34.37
N LEU A 126 -4.51 9.67 -35.27
CA LEU A 126 -3.12 10.11 -35.24
C LEU A 126 -3.02 11.58 -35.64
N ARG A 127 -2.32 12.36 -34.82
CA ARG A 127 -2.07 13.78 -35.04
C ARG A 127 -0.58 14.03 -35.01
N ARG A 128 -0.09 14.72 -36.05
CA ARG A 128 1.27 15.26 -36.08
C ARG A 128 1.27 16.62 -35.41
N MET A 129 2.19 16.84 -34.48
CA MET A 129 2.35 18.14 -33.84
C MET A 129 3.19 19.08 -34.70
N PRO A 130 3.03 20.40 -34.54
CA PRO A 130 3.88 21.39 -35.21
C PRO A 130 5.37 21.16 -34.94
N GLU A 131 6.21 21.48 -35.92
CA GLU A 131 7.65 21.38 -35.78
C GLU A 131 8.18 22.51 -34.87
N VAL A 132 9.17 22.17 -34.05
CA VAL A 132 9.86 23.14 -33.19
C VAL A 132 10.98 23.79 -34.01
N PRO A 133 10.98 25.11 -34.20
CA PRO A 133 11.99 25.79 -35.00
C PRO A 133 13.41 25.52 -34.47
N GLY A 134 14.30 25.04 -35.35
CA GLY A 134 15.72 24.85 -35.01
C GLY A 134 16.06 23.64 -34.15
N LEU A 135 15.14 22.70 -33.93
CA LEU A 135 15.38 21.50 -33.12
C LEU A 135 16.27 20.47 -33.84
N GLN A 136 17.59 20.55 -33.62
CA GLN A 136 18.58 19.64 -34.23
C GLN A 136 18.97 18.46 -33.33
N LYS A 137 18.66 18.55 -32.03
CA LYS A 137 18.94 17.54 -31.01
C LYS A 137 17.65 17.18 -30.30
N PRO A 138 17.53 15.99 -29.68
CA PRO A 138 16.35 15.68 -28.91
C PRO A 138 16.17 16.69 -27.76
N PRO A 139 14.92 16.99 -27.37
CA PRO A 139 14.64 17.86 -26.24
C PRO A 139 15.27 17.29 -24.95
N SER A 140 15.68 18.18 -24.05
CA SER A 140 16.28 17.80 -22.76
C SER A 140 15.29 17.04 -21.87
N CYS A 141 14.01 17.42 -21.93
CA CYS A 141 12.89 16.66 -21.42
C CYS A 141 11.59 17.18 -22.08
N TRP A 142 10.52 16.40 -21.97
CA TRP A 142 9.19 16.80 -22.42
C TRP A 142 8.11 16.11 -21.59
N ALA A 143 6.88 16.64 -21.65
CA ALA A 143 5.71 16.11 -20.99
C ALA A 143 4.45 16.34 -21.84
N VAL A 144 3.47 15.46 -21.70
CA VAL A 144 2.13 15.64 -22.28
C VAL A 144 1.23 16.21 -21.20
N LEU A 145 0.55 17.30 -21.52
CA LEU A 145 -0.44 17.93 -20.66
C LEU A 145 -1.81 17.82 -21.34
N SER A 146 -2.83 17.44 -20.59
CA SER A 146 -4.22 17.42 -21.07
C SER A 146 -5.03 18.37 -20.19
N GLN A 147 -5.35 19.55 -20.72
CA GLN A 147 -6.11 20.58 -20.01
C GLN A 147 -7.30 21.01 -20.85
N ASP A 148 -8.50 21.04 -20.26
CA ASP A 148 -9.73 21.55 -20.89
C ASP A 148 -9.97 21.04 -22.33
N ARG A 149 -9.76 19.72 -22.53
CA ARG A 149 -9.91 18.98 -23.81
C ARG A 149 -8.82 19.25 -24.85
N VAL A 150 -7.81 20.06 -24.52
CA VAL A 150 -6.64 20.29 -25.36
C VAL A 150 -5.48 19.46 -24.84
N THR A 151 -4.92 18.64 -25.73
CA THR A 151 -3.66 17.94 -25.47
C THR A 151 -2.51 18.78 -26.01
N ILE A 152 -1.57 19.07 -25.13
CA ILE A 152 -0.42 19.94 -25.38
C ILE A 152 0.84 19.14 -25.07
N VAL A 153 1.88 19.31 -25.88
CA VAL A 153 3.21 18.79 -25.58
C VAL A 153 4.10 19.96 -25.15
N LEU A 154 4.66 19.85 -23.95
CA LEU A 154 5.60 20.81 -23.42
C LEU A 154 7.00 20.22 -23.48
N LEU A 155 7.96 20.93 -24.06
CA LEU A 155 9.34 20.45 -24.19
C LEU A 155 10.37 21.52 -23.81
N ALA A 156 11.51 21.07 -23.28
CA ALA A 156 12.65 21.92 -22.97
C ALA A 156 13.75 21.71 -24.00
N VAL A 157 14.25 22.81 -24.55
CA VAL A 157 15.37 22.83 -25.48
C VAL A 157 16.40 23.82 -24.93
N GLY A 158 17.43 23.29 -24.25
CA GLY A 158 18.41 24.13 -23.57
C GLY A 158 17.80 24.91 -22.41
N GLN A 159 17.68 26.23 -22.55
CA GLN A 159 17.08 27.12 -21.53
C GLN A 159 15.66 27.57 -21.90
N GLU A 160 15.18 27.22 -23.09
CA GLU A 160 13.87 27.65 -23.58
C GLU A 160 12.84 26.53 -23.42
N LEU A 161 11.59 26.95 -23.17
CA LEU A 161 10.44 26.07 -23.13
C LEU A 161 9.56 26.34 -24.35
N TYR A 162 9.12 25.27 -24.99
CA TYR A 162 8.23 25.30 -26.14
C TYR A 162 6.93 24.56 -25.80
N LEU A 163 5.82 25.17 -26.19
CA LEU A 163 4.49 24.59 -26.05
C LEU A 163 3.95 24.29 -27.45
N LEU A 164 3.68 23.01 -27.69
CA LEU A 164 3.09 22.49 -28.91
C LEU A 164 1.62 22.17 -28.66
N ASP A 165 0.74 22.92 -29.31
CA ASP A 165 -0.68 22.57 -29.44
C ASP A 165 -0.94 21.92 -30.82
N ASN A 166 -2.19 21.60 -31.13
CA ASN A 166 -2.55 20.94 -32.40
C ASN A 166 -2.22 21.78 -33.67
N THR A 167 -2.03 23.09 -33.52
CA THR A 167 -1.97 24.08 -34.60
C THR A 167 -0.73 24.97 -34.56
N SER A 168 -0.14 25.17 -33.39
CA SER A 168 0.92 26.15 -33.17
C SER A 168 2.04 25.61 -32.28
N CYS A 169 3.24 26.11 -32.57
CA CYS A 169 4.39 26.00 -31.68
C CYS A 169 4.65 27.40 -31.11
N SER A 170 4.52 27.55 -29.80
CA SER A 170 4.78 28.82 -29.12
C SER A 170 6.01 28.68 -28.22
N VAL A 171 6.92 29.66 -28.32
CA VAL A 171 8.01 29.82 -27.35
C VAL A 171 7.41 30.45 -26.12
N VAL A 172 7.69 29.89 -24.95
CA VAL A 172 7.32 30.53 -23.70
C VAL A 172 8.36 31.61 -23.38
N VAL A 173 8.23 32.77 -24.04
CA VAL A 173 9.15 33.91 -23.91
C VAL A 173 8.96 34.56 -22.53
N SER A 174 10.07 34.62 -21.78
CA SER A 174 10.39 35.29 -20.50
C SER A 174 9.32 36.10 -19.75
N GLU A 175 9.31 35.92 -18.41
CA GLU A 175 8.46 36.47 -17.31
C GLU A 175 7.24 35.63 -16.86
N LEU A 176 7.04 34.43 -17.41
CA LEU A 176 5.91 33.59 -17.01
C LEU A 176 6.27 32.53 -15.96
N ARG A 177 5.47 32.55 -14.89
CA ARG A 177 4.80 31.38 -14.29
C ARG A 177 4.77 30.18 -15.26
N GLN A 178 5.52 29.12 -15.01
CA GLN A 178 5.87 28.07 -15.99
C GLN A 178 6.13 26.68 -15.38
N PRO A 179 6.12 25.61 -16.24
CA PRO A 179 5.85 24.23 -15.87
C PRO A 179 7.04 23.29 -15.73
N ALA A 180 6.75 22.11 -15.18
CA ALA A 180 7.72 21.23 -14.57
C ALA A 180 8.70 20.59 -15.57
N LEU A 181 9.83 21.23 -15.87
CA LEU A 181 10.90 20.66 -16.69
C LEU A 181 12.25 20.83 -16.00
N ALA A 182 13.00 19.74 -15.97
CA ALA A 182 14.35 19.71 -15.44
C ALA A 182 15.36 19.76 -16.59
N GLY A 183 16.08 20.88 -16.69
CA GLY A 183 17.22 21.03 -17.59
C GLY A 183 18.49 21.18 -16.77
N ALA A 184 19.44 20.23 -16.93
CA ALA A 184 20.83 20.14 -16.44
C ALA A 184 21.17 20.52 -14.97
N SER A 185 20.60 21.59 -14.42
CA SER A 185 20.75 22.03 -13.02
C SER A 185 19.53 22.79 -12.47
N ARG A 186 18.50 23.08 -13.29
CA ARG A 186 17.27 23.79 -12.87
C ARG A 186 16.06 22.88 -13.04
N ALA A 187 15.34 22.65 -11.93
CA ALA A 187 14.03 22.02 -11.93
C ALA A 187 12.97 23.11 -11.79
N ILE A 188 12.16 23.30 -12.83
CA ILE A 188 10.91 24.05 -12.72
C ILE A 188 9.85 23.04 -12.29
N CYS A 189 8.85 23.48 -11.52
CA CYS A 189 7.75 22.63 -11.05
C CYS A 189 6.41 23.33 -11.36
N THR A 190 5.46 22.67 -12.04
CA THR A 190 4.04 23.09 -12.09
C THR A 190 3.09 21.99 -11.68
N PRO A 191 2.03 22.36 -10.96
CA PRO A 191 0.89 21.49 -10.75
C PRO A 191 0.26 21.03 -12.08
N PRO A 192 -0.35 19.84 -12.13
CA PRO A 192 -1.16 19.41 -13.28
C PRO A 192 -2.35 20.34 -13.57
N SER A 193 -2.83 21.06 -12.56
CA SER A 193 -4.06 21.87 -12.60
C SER A 193 -3.86 23.35 -12.93
N SER A 194 -2.61 23.84 -12.93
CA SER A 194 -2.32 25.23 -13.26
C SER A 194 -0.90 25.35 -13.81
N LEU A 195 -0.73 26.15 -14.86
CA LEU A 195 0.59 26.51 -15.42
C LEU A 195 1.36 27.51 -14.52
N GLU A 196 0.96 27.65 -13.25
CA GLU A 196 1.61 28.56 -12.32
C GLU A 196 2.90 27.95 -11.74
N LYS A 197 4.01 28.68 -11.85
CA LYS A 197 5.32 28.28 -11.30
C LYS A 197 5.19 27.98 -9.81
N PHE A 198 5.44 26.73 -9.43
CA PHE A 198 5.45 26.29 -8.04
C PHE A 198 6.73 26.75 -7.33
N CYS A 199 7.89 26.35 -7.86
CA CYS A 199 9.19 26.77 -7.36
C CYS A 199 10.24 26.70 -8.48
N GLU A 200 11.37 27.38 -8.29
CA GLU A 200 12.58 27.18 -9.08
C GLU A 200 13.70 26.79 -8.13
N PHE A 201 14.34 25.66 -8.44
CA PHE A 201 15.41 25.12 -7.63
C PHE A 201 16.62 24.83 -8.51
N THR A 202 17.77 25.35 -8.10
CA THR A 202 19.05 25.07 -8.72
C THR A 202 19.78 24.01 -7.91
N SER A 203 19.93 22.82 -8.46
CA SER A 203 20.65 21.73 -7.82
C SER A 203 22.16 21.97 -7.88
N SER A 204 22.88 21.49 -6.87
CA SER A 204 24.35 21.39 -6.90
C SER A 204 24.86 20.28 -7.83
N VAL A 205 23.97 19.38 -8.26
CA VAL A 205 24.29 18.26 -9.15
C VAL A 205 24.38 18.76 -10.59
N ARG A 206 25.52 18.51 -11.24
CA ARG A 206 25.81 18.97 -12.61
C ARG A 206 25.14 18.13 -13.70
N SER A 207 24.82 16.88 -13.40
CA SER A 207 24.10 16.00 -14.32
C SER A 207 22.61 16.33 -14.33
N PRO A 208 21.91 16.21 -15.47
CA PRO A 208 20.47 16.33 -15.50
C PRO A 208 19.83 15.22 -14.66
N PRO A 209 18.71 15.50 -13.96
CA PRO A 209 18.00 14.46 -13.22
C PRO A 209 17.39 13.43 -14.17
N LYS A 210 17.34 12.19 -13.71
CA LYS A 210 16.73 11.06 -14.42
C LYS A 210 15.21 11.10 -14.33
N GLN A 211 14.66 11.48 -13.18
CA GLN A 211 13.21 11.55 -12.94
C GLN A 211 12.84 12.74 -12.05
N MET A 212 11.61 13.23 -12.26
CA MET A 212 11.00 14.24 -11.43
C MET A 212 9.52 13.91 -11.26
N VAL A 213 9.07 13.73 -10.02
CA VAL A 213 7.71 13.31 -9.71
C VAL A 213 7.12 14.14 -8.58
N TRP A 214 5.81 14.34 -8.60
CA TRP A 214 5.11 15.00 -7.51
C TRP A 214 5.00 14.08 -6.30
N CYS A 215 5.32 14.60 -5.12
CA CYS A 215 4.95 13.99 -3.85
C CYS A 215 3.71 14.73 -3.33
N LEU A 216 2.59 14.02 -3.33
CA LEU A 216 1.34 14.54 -2.81
C LEU A 216 1.32 14.48 -1.28
N ARG A 217 0.87 15.57 -0.68
CA ARG A 217 0.72 15.74 0.76
C ARG A 217 -0.75 15.99 1.07
N PRO A 218 -1.53 14.94 1.38
CA PRO A 218 -2.99 15.02 1.41
C PRO A 218 -3.53 16.11 2.34
N ARG A 219 -2.82 16.41 3.44
CA ARG A 219 -3.29 17.34 4.49
C ARG A 219 -2.60 18.68 4.51
N SER A 220 -1.30 18.76 4.24
CA SER A 220 -0.55 20.01 4.45
C SER A 220 -0.81 21.10 3.41
N ARG A 221 -1.55 20.81 2.31
CA ARG A 221 -1.74 21.69 1.13
C ARG A 221 -0.44 22.15 0.46
N GLN A 222 0.72 21.82 1.03
CA GLN A 222 2.02 22.15 0.49
C GLN A 222 2.38 21.09 -0.55
N ARG A 223 2.85 21.50 -1.72
CA ARG A 223 3.29 20.54 -2.75
C ARG A 223 4.77 20.27 -2.56
N ALA A 224 5.25 19.12 -2.99
CA ALA A 224 6.68 18.83 -3.02
C ALA A 224 6.98 18.06 -4.31
N VAL A 225 8.19 18.24 -4.81
CA VAL A 225 8.69 17.52 -5.97
C VAL A 225 9.90 16.72 -5.56
N VAL A 226 9.89 15.45 -5.94
CA VAL A 226 11.00 14.54 -5.73
C VAL A 226 11.77 14.46 -7.03
N VAL A 227 13.04 14.83 -6.96
CA VAL A 227 13.98 14.84 -8.09
C VAL A 227 15.01 13.75 -7.85
N ALA A 228 15.16 12.83 -8.80
CA ALA A 228 16.08 11.70 -8.70
C ALA A 228 17.18 11.74 -9.75
N TRP A 229 18.38 11.38 -9.29
CA TRP A 229 19.56 10.98 -10.04
C TRP A 229 19.91 9.53 -9.67
N ASP A 230 20.99 8.98 -10.20
CA ASP A 230 21.42 7.57 -10.02
C ASP A 230 21.31 7.12 -8.56
N ARG A 231 22.07 7.76 -7.67
CA ARG A 231 22.17 7.38 -6.25
C ARG A 231 21.84 8.51 -5.30
N GLN A 232 21.07 9.49 -5.79
CA GLN A 232 20.73 10.67 -5.03
C GLN A 232 19.31 11.09 -5.34
N LEU A 233 18.58 11.44 -4.28
CA LEU A 233 17.22 11.93 -4.35
C LEU A 233 17.11 13.23 -3.55
N MET A 234 16.38 14.20 -4.09
CA MET A 234 16.11 15.46 -3.43
C MET A 234 14.61 15.70 -3.35
N VAL A 235 14.13 16.08 -2.16
CA VAL A 235 12.76 16.56 -1.96
C VAL A 235 12.79 18.07 -1.90
N VAL A 236 12.14 18.69 -2.88
CA VAL A 236 12.10 20.14 -3.10
C VAL A 236 10.70 20.64 -2.81
N GLY A 237 10.59 21.57 -1.85
CA GLY A 237 9.35 22.26 -1.51
C GLY A 237 9.36 23.71 -2.00
N ASN A 238 8.56 24.56 -1.35
CA ASN A 238 8.56 26.02 -1.58
C ASN A 238 9.71 26.76 -0.88
N SER A 239 10.51 26.05 -0.08
CA SER A 239 11.68 26.59 0.61
C SER A 239 12.92 26.58 -0.29
N THR A 240 13.90 27.41 0.04
CA THR A 240 15.25 27.34 -0.54
C THR A 240 16.02 26.09 -0.10
N GLU A 241 15.58 25.49 1.01
CA GLU A 241 16.14 24.25 1.54
C GLU A 241 15.48 23.02 0.88
N CYS A 242 16.28 21.99 0.66
CA CYS A 242 15.86 20.70 0.15
C CYS A 242 16.32 19.59 1.09
N ILE A 243 15.56 18.49 1.14
CA ILE A 243 15.95 17.30 1.88
C ILE A 243 16.67 16.38 0.90
N GLN A 244 17.88 15.94 1.25
CA GLN A 244 18.70 15.08 0.40
C GLN A 244 18.78 13.67 0.98
N PHE A 245 18.60 12.68 0.11
CA PHE A 245 18.73 11.27 0.40
C PHE A 245 19.79 10.66 -0.52
N VAL A 246 20.61 9.78 0.03
CA VAL A 246 21.56 8.96 -0.73
C VAL A 246 20.94 7.58 -0.88
N LEU A 247 20.93 7.06 -2.11
CA LEU A 247 20.39 5.75 -2.43
C LEU A 247 21.54 4.77 -2.64
N ASP A 248 21.37 3.53 -2.19
CA ASP A 248 22.39 2.48 -2.35
C ASP A 248 22.50 2.03 -3.82
N GLU A 249 21.36 2.01 -4.52
CA GLU A 249 21.21 1.54 -5.90
C GLU A 249 20.44 2.54 -6.76
N ASP A 250 20.64 2.42 -8.08
CA ASP A 250 19.81 3.07 -9.08
C ASP A 250 18.35 2.70 -8.87
N SER A 251 17.50 3.72 -8.69
CA SER A 251 16.11 3.54 -8.30
C SER A 251 15.15 4.27 -9.24
N TYR A 252 13.93 3.74 -9.33
CA TYR A 252 12.84 4.30 -10.11
C TYR A 252 11.74 4.85 -9.20
N LEU A 253 11.27 6.05 -9.51
CA LEU A 253 10.23 6.74 -8.75
C LEU A 253 8.84 6.51 -9.36
N VAL A 254 7.88 6.15 -8.52
CA VAL A 254 6.46 6.03 -8.86
C VAL A 254 5.65 6.98 -7.97
N PRO A 255 5.02 8.02 -8.52
CA PRO A 255 4.15 8.89 -7.74
C PRO A 255 2.88 8.16 -7.31
N GLU A 256 2.49 8.33 -6.05
CA GLU A 256 1.24 7.80 -5.48
C GLU A 256 0.45 8.92 -4.81
N LEU A 257 -0.76 8.60 -4.34
CA LEU A 257 -1.71 9.57 -3.77
C LEU A 257 -1.20 10.28 -2.53
N ASP A 258 -0.37 9.59 -1.75
CA ASP A 258 0.10 10.01 -0.44
C ASP A 258 1.62 9.89 -0.30
N GLY A 259 2.35 9.81 -1.40
CA GLY A 259 3.80 9.74 -1.39
C GLY A 259 4.43 9.39 -2.72
N VAL A 260 5.68 8.99 -2.67
CA VAL A 260 6.47 8.51 -3.81
C VAL A 260 7.09 7.17 -3.43
N ARG A 261 6.82 6.18 -4.26
CA ARG A 261 7.39 4.85 -4.14
C ARG A 261 8.72 4.80 -4.88
N ILE A 262 9.74 4.26 -4.20
CA ILE A 262 11.12 4.17 -4.70
C ILE A 262 11.42 2.69 -4.88
N LEU A 263 11.71 2.30 -6.11
CA LEU A 263 11.93 0.90 -6.48
C LEU A 263 13.35 0.73 -7.00
N SER A 264 14.15 -0.07 -6.30
CA SER A 264 15.46 -0.50 -6.79
C SER A 264 15.41 -1.97 -7.23
N ARG A 265 16.56 -2.58 -7.50
CA ARG A 265 16.61 -4.01 -7.82
C ARG A 265 16.33 -4.88 -6.61
N THR A 266 16.65 -4.37 -5.42
CA THR A 266 16.65 -5.14 -4.17
C THR A 266 15.76 -4.55 -3.07
N SER A 267 15.36 -3.29 -3.19
CA SER A 267 14.54 -2.56 -2.22
C SER A 267 13.25 -2.02 -2.81
N HIS A 268 12.25 -1.93 -1.94
CA HIS A 268 10.98 -1.26 -2.18
C HIS A 268 10.73 -0.33 -1.00
N GLU A 269 10.90 0.97 -1.23
CA GLU A 269 10.77 2.01 -0.21
C GLU A 269 9.61 2.94 -0.54
N PHE A 270 9.06 3.58 0.50
CA PHE A 270 7.96 4.53 0.35
C PHE A 270 8.30 5.83 1.07
N LEU A 271 8.44 6.90 0.29
CA LEU A 271 8.72 8.24 0.77
C LEU A 271 7.42 9.02 0.88
N HIS A 272 7.05 9.42 2.09
CA HIS A 272 5.84 10.21 2.33
C HIS A 272 6.07 11.25 3.42
N GLU A 273 5.17 12.23 3.49
CA GLU A 273 5.11 13.16 4.63
C GLU A 273 4.65 12.41 5.88
N ILE A 274 5.31 12.67 7.01
CA ILE A 274 4.91 12.12 8.30
C ILE A 274 3.49 12.62 8.61
N PRO A 275 2.50 11.72 8.79
CA PRO A 275 1.14 12.14 9.10
C PRO A 275 1.06 12.89 10.44
N GLU A 276 0.23 13.92 10.50
CA GLU A 276 0.09 14.79 11.69
C GLU A 276 -0.20 13.99 12.96
N ALA A 277 -1.10 13.01 12.91
CA ALA A 277 -1.41 12.16 14.07
C ALA A 277 -0.17 11.38 14.58
N SER A 278 0.66 10.85 13.69
CA SER A 278 1.91 10.18 14.06
C SER A 278 2.95 11.18 14.57
N GLN A 279 3.06 12.36 13.93
CA GLN A 279 3.98 13.42 14.36
C GLN A 279 3.65 13.90 15.77
N GLU A 280 2.39 14.21 16.06
CA GLU A 280 1.96 14.69 17.38
C GLU A 280 2.21 13.64 18.46
N ILE A 281 2.12 12.33 18.17
CA ILE A 281 2.39 11.29 19.16
C ILE A 281 3.90 11.04 19.36
N PHE A 282 4.67 10.95 18.27
CA PHE A 282 6.05 10.45 18.32
C PHE A 282 7.13 11.54 18.31
N LYS A 283 6.76 12.82 18.13
CA LYS A 283 7.73 13.91 18.21
C LYS A 283 8.37 13.97 19.59
N ILE A 284 9.67 14.27 19.61
CA ILE A 284 10.46 14.36 20.84
C ILE A 284 9.84 15.39 21.79
N ALA A 285 9.68 15.00 23.04
CA ALA A 285 9.05 15.82 24.09
C ALA A 285 7.65 16.32 23.71
N SER A 286 6.89 15.52 22.97
CA SER A 286 5.50 15.85 22.68
C SER A 286 4.66 15.84 23.95
N MET A 287 3.86 16.89 24.09
CA MET A 287 2.81 17.04 25.11
C MET A 287 1.42 16.94 24.47
N ALA A 288 1.32 16.40 23.25
CA ALA A 288 0.04 16.22 22.58
C ALA A 288 -0.83 15.21 23.35
N PRO A 289 -2.18 15.33 23.29
CA PRO A 289 -3.08 14.46 24.04
C PRO A 289 -2.86 12.96 23.77
N GLY A 290 -2.63 12.58 22.50
CA GLY A 290 -2.34 11.20 22.11
C GLY A 290 -0.98 10.70 22.62
N ALA A 291 0.03 11.58 22.69
CA ALA A 291 1.35 11.24 23.26
C ALA A 291 1.24 10.95 24.76
N LEU A 292 0.57 11.84 25.50
CA LEU A 292 0.32 11.66 26.93
C LEU A 292 -0.51 10.40 27.21
N LEU A 293 -1.50 10.09 26.37
CA LEU A 293 -2.31 8.88 26.53
C LEU A 293 -1.50 7.60 26.28
N LEU A 294 -0.59 7.63 25.30
CA LEU A 294 0.32 6.53 25.04
C LEU A 294 1.27 6.29 26.22
N GLU A 295 1.85 7.36 26.81
CA GLU A 295 2.69 7.24 28.01
C GLU A 295 1.89 6.81 29.24
N ALA A 296 0.66 7.30 29.41
CA ALA A 296 -0.23 6.85 30.47
C ALA A 296 -0.49 5.34 30.39
N GLN A 297 -0.71 4.81 29.18
CA GLN A 297 -0.91 3.38 28.98
C GLN A 297 0.35 2.56 29.25
N LYS A 298 1.54 3.04 28.86
CA LYS A 298 2.82 2.38 29.20
C LYS A 298 3.10 2.37 30.69
N GLU A 299 2.84 3.47 31.40
CA GLU A 299 2.99 3.53 32.85
C GLU A 299 1.94 2.66 33.57
N TYR A 300 0.75 2.53 33.00
CA TYR A 300 -0.28 1.63 33.51
C TYR A 300 0.15 0.16 33.42
N GLU A 301 0.78 -0.25 32.31
CA GLU A 301 1.35 -1.60 32.17
C GLU A 301 2.47 -1.88 33.19
N LYS A 302 3.13 -0.84 33.72
CA LYS A 302 4.15 -0.93 34.77
C LYS A 302 3.58 -0.82 36.18
N GLU A 303 2.25 -0.75 36.34
CA GLU A 303 1.57 -0.53 37.62
C GLU A 303 2.03 0.75 38.35
N SER A 304 2.40 1.77 37.57
CA SER A 304 2.94 3.04 38.07
C SER A 304 1.81 4.06 38.29
N GLN A 305 1.85 4.77 39.42
CA GLN A 305 0.88 5.85 39.72
C GLN A 305 0.93 7.00 38.71
N LYS A 306 2.04 7.15 37.98
CA LYS A 306 2.21 8.17 36.93
C LYS A 306 1.17 8.05 35.82
N ALA A 307 0.62 6.85 35.60
CA ALA A 307 -0.46 6.65 34.66
C ALA A 307 -1.69 7.52 34.99
N ASP A 308 -2.03 7.64 36.28
CA ASP A 308 -3.13 8.48 36.75
C ASP A 308 -2.79 9.97 36.63
N GLU A 309 -1.53 10.36 36.86
CA GLU A 309 -1.07 11.73 36.67
C GLU A 309 -1.28 12.21 35.22
N TYR A 310 -0.80 11.43 34.24
CA TYR A 310 -0.99 11.73 32.82
C TYR A 310 -2.47 11.72 32.41
N LEU A 311 -3.24 10.73 32.90
CA LEU A 311 -4.65 10.64 32.56
C LEU A 311 -5.46 11.83 33.10
N ARG A 312 -5.15 12.28 34.33
CA ARG A 312 -5.75 13.49 34.91
C ARG A 312 -5.42 14.72 34.11
N GLU A 313 -4.16 14.89 33.70
CA GLU A 313 -3.74 16.03 32.87
C GLU A 313 -4.57 16.14 31.58
N ILE A 314 -4.77 15.02 30.87
CA ILE A 314 -5.59 14.97 29.66
C ILE A 314 -7.08 15.25 29.97
N LYS A 315 -7.60 14.69 31.07
CA LYS A 315 -9.00 14.79 31.46
C LYS A 315 -9.37 16.19 31.94
N ASP A 316 -8.51 16.84 32.71
CA ASP A 316 -8.70 18.20 33.22
C ASP A 316 -8.79 19.20 32.06
N GLN A 317 -8.03 18.96 30.98
CA GLN A 317 -8.11 19.73 29.74
C GLN A 317 -9.28 19.32 28.83
N LYS A 318 -10.03 18.26 29.17
CA LYS A 318 -11.12 17.67 28.37
C LYS A 318 -10.71 17.18 26.99
N LEU A 319 -9.44 16.79 26.83
CA LEU A 319 -8.86 16.37 25.53
C LEU A 319 -8.86 14.84 25.36
N LEU A 320 -9.45 14.09 26.27
CA LEU A 320 -9.42 12.63 26.24
C LEU A 320 -10.04 12.00 24.97
N PRO A 321 -11.20 12.50 24.45
CA PRO A 321 -11.71 12.01 23.17
C PRO A 321 -10.78 12.27 21.99
N GLU A 322 -10.10 13.41 21.98
CA GLU A 322 -9.11 13.76 20.97
C GLU A 322 -7.88 12.84 21.07
N ALA A 323 -7.37 12.60 22.28
CA ALA A 323 -6.25 11.69 22.52
C ALA A 323 -6.54 10.28 21.99
N VAL A 324 -7.73 9.74 22.27
CA VAL A 324 -8.16 8.43 21.75
C VAL A 324 -8.24 8.45 20.22
N SER A 325 -8.81 9.51 19.63
CA SER A 325 -8.89 9.66 18.18
C SER A 325 -7.51 9.72 17.52
N GLN A 326 -6.57 10.49 18.08
CA GLN A 326 -5.19 10.61 17.60
C GLN A 326 -4.48 9.25 17.63
N CYS A 327 -4.59 8.48 18.73
CA CYS A 327 -4.00 7.14 18.80
C CYS A 327 -4.60 6.17 17.77
N ILE A 328 -5.93 6.19 17.58
CA ILE A 328 -6.60 5.36 16.56
C ILE A 328 -6.07 5.72 15.16
N GLU A 329 -6.04 7.01 14.85
CA GLU A 329 -5.64 7.51 13.54
C GLU A 329 -4.16 7.23 13.23
N ALA A 330 -3.26 7.53 14.17
CA ALA A 330 -1.84 7.24 14.05
C ALA A 330 -1.60 5.74 13.78
N ALA A 331 -2.36 4.85 14.44
CA ALA A 331 -2.25 3.42 14.21
C ALA A 331 -2.49 3.01 12.75
N GLY A 332 -3.34 3.74 12.02
CA GLY A 332 -3.56 3.51 10.59
C GLY A 332 -2.33 3.80 9.73
N TYR A 333 -1.56 4.81 10.10
CA TYR A 333 -0.40 5.28 9.35
C TYR A 333 0.88 4.50 9.64
N GLU A 334 0.98 3.85 10.81
CA GLU A 334 2.11 3.01 11.13
C GLU A 334 2.09 1.69 10.35
N HIS A 335 3.26 1.18 9.98
CA HIS A 335 3.41 -0.10 9.28
C HIS A 335 3.81 -1.24 10.22
N GLU A 336 4.47 -0.94 11.34
CA GLU A 336 4.95 -1.94 12.28
C GLU A 336 3.81 -2.45 13.18
N PRO A 337 3.47 -3.76 13.17
CA PRO A 337 2.33 -4.29 13.91
C PRO A 337 2.39 -4.03 15.41
N ASP A 338 3.58 -3.98 16.00
CA ASP A 338 3.73 -3.75 17.44
C ASP A 338 3.47 -2.29 17.82
N THR A 339 3.89 -1.33 16.99
CA THR A 339 3.55 0.09 17.15
C THR A 339 2.05 0.30 17.00
N GLN A 340 1.43 -0.30 15.96
CA GLN A 340 -0.01 -0.25 15.75
C GLN A 340 -0.80 -0.79 16.96
N LYS A 341 -0.38 -1.95 17.51
CA LYS A 341 -1.00 -2.53 18.71
C LYS A 341 -0.84 -1.62 19.92
N SER A 342 0.35 -1.03 20.11
CA SER A 342 0.62 -0.11 21.22
C SER A 342 -0.33 1.10 21.20
N LEU A 343 -0.46 1.74 20.03
CA LEU A 343 -1.40 2.85 19.82
C LEU A 343 -2.87 2.43 20.05
N LEU A 344 -3.28 1.26 19.55
CA LEU A 344 -4.63 0.74 19.79
C LEU A 344 -4.88 0.36 21.25
N ARG A 345 -3.86 -0.09 22.00
CA ARG A 345 -3.97 -0.33 23.45
C ARG A 345 -4.15 0.99 24.20
N ALA A 346 -3.40 2.02 23.85
CA ALA A 346 -3.57 3.36 24.41
C ALA A 346 -4.98 3.93 24.15
N ALA A 347 -5.47 3.82 22.91
CA ALA A 347 -6.84 4.19 22.57
C ALA A 347 -7.88 3.35 23.35
N SER A 348 -7.65 2.04 23.49
CA SER A 348 -8.54 1.15 24.25
C SER A 348 -8.50 1.41 25.75
N PHE A 349 -7.39 1.90 26.28
CA PHE A 349 -7.25 2.36 27.66
C PHE A 349 -8.01 3.67 27.88
N GLY A 350 -7.77 4.68 27.04
CA GLY A 350 -8.40 6.00 27.16
C GLY A 350 -9.91 5.98 27.01
N LYS A 351 -10.46 5.16 26.09
CA LYS A 351 -11.92 5.10 25.88
C LYS A 351 -12.70 4.65 27.12
N CYS A 352 -12.07 3.92 28.06
CA CYS A 352 -12.70 3.48 29.31
C CYS A 352 -13.08 4.65 30.23
N PHE A 353 -12.50 5.84 30.01
CA PHE A 353 -12.74 7.03 30.82
C PHE A 353 -13.57 8.09 30.10
N ILE A 354 -14.15 7.74 28.93
CA ILE A 354 -15.05 8.60 28.14
C ILE A 354 -16.48 8.12 28.33
N ASP A 355 -17.37 9.02 28.74
CA ASP A 355 -18.81 8.74 28.80
C ASP A 355 -19.37 8.54 27.39
N LYS A 356 -19.98 7.38 27.14
CA LYS A 356 -20.62 7.00 25.86
C LYS A 356 -19.71 7.15 24.63
N PHE A 357 -18.52 6.55 24.65
CA PHE A 357 -17.64 6.51 23.48
C PHE A 357 -18.27 5.75 22.28
N PRO A 358 -18.30 6.34 21.07
CA PRO A 358 -18.76 5.67 19.85
C PRO A 358 -17.72 4.64 19.36
N PRO A 359 -18.02 3.33 19.32
CA PRO A 359 -17.02 2.29 19.04
C PRO A 359 -16.61 2.18 17.55
N GLU A 360 -17.32 2.86 16.64
CA GLU A 360 -17.23 2.63 15.19
C GLU A 360 -15.82 2.87 14.64
N SER A 361 -15.18 3.99 15.00
CA SER A 361 -13.84 4.35 14.50
C SER A 361 -12.76 3.37 14.97
N PHE A 362 -12.80 3.00 16.25
CA PHE A 362 -11.88 2.03 16.84
C PHE A 362 -12.02 0.65 16.20
N VAL A 363 -13.26 0.15 16.11
CA VAL A 363 -13.54 -1.18 15.53
C VAL A 363 -13.15 -1.22 14.05
N ARG A 364 -13.48 -0.17 13.30
CA ARG A 364 -13.12 -0.05 11.88
C ARG A 364 -11.61 -0.06 11.69
N MET A 365 -10.87 0.73 12.46
CA MET A 365 -9.40 0.74 12.38
C MET A 365 -8.80 -0.65 12.65
N CYS A 366 -9.28 -1.36 13.68
CA CYS A 366 -8.83 -2.72 13.95
C CYS A 366 -9.16 -3.71 12.81
N GLN A 367 -10.24 -3.51 12.06
CA GLN A 367 -10.59 -4.34 10.89
C GLN A 367 -9.68 -3.99 9.71
N ASP A 368 -9.51 -2.71 9.43
CA ASP A 368 -8.72 -2.20 8.31
C ASP A 368 -7.25 -2.61 8.45
N LEU A 369 -6.66 -2.49 9.64
CA LEU A 369 -5.28 -2.92 9.91
C LEU A 369 -5.07 -4.44 9.78
N ARG A 370 -6.08 -5.26 10.10
CA ARG A 370 -5.99 -6.71 9.89
C ARG A 370 -5.85 -7.05 8.42
N VAL A 371 -6.57 -6.35 7.54
CA VAL A 371 -6.49 -6.54 6.10
C VAL A 371 -5.17 -5.99 5.57
N LEU A 372 -4.83 -4.74 5.93
CA LEU A 372 -3.59 -4.09 5.53
C LEU A 372 -2.35 -4.91 5.88
N ASN A 373 -2.24 -5.38 7.12
CA ASN A 373 -1.09 -6.19 7.53
C ASN A 373 -1.04 -7.54 6.79
N ALA A 374 -2.18 -8.15 6.49
CA ALA A 374 -2.21 -9.41 5.75
C ALA A 374 -1.76 -9.25 4.28
N ILE A 375 -2.12 -8.14 3.63
CA ILE A 375 -1.73 -7.90 2.23
C ILE A 375 -0.30 -7.32 2.10
N ARG A 376 0.16 -6.59 3.12
CA ARG A 376 1.53 -6.06 3.22
C ARG A 376 2.56 -7.14 3.52
N ASP A 377 2.14 -8.27 4.09
CA ASP A 377 3.02 -9.41 4.35
C ASP A 377 3.82 -9.74 3.08
N TYR A 378 5.12 -9.95 3.23
CA TYR A 378 6.04 -10.14 2.10
C TYR A 378 5.69 -11.35 1.21
N GLN A 379 4.90 -12.31 1.72
CA GLN A 379 4.40 -13.44 0.92
C GLN A 379 3.30 -13.02 -0.05
N ILE A 380 2.55 -11.96 0.27
CA ILE A 380 1.52 -11.37 -0.59
C ILE A 380 2.11 -10.19 -1.38
N GLY A 381 2.87 -9.32 -0.73
CA GLY A 381 3.66 -8.27 -1.37
C GLY A 381 2.84 -7.12 -1.96
N ILE A 382 1.70 -6.76 -1.34
CA ILE A 382 0.88 -5.62 -1.75
C ILE A 382 1.00 -4.51 -0.67
N PRO A 383 1.96 -3.58 -0.83
CA PRO A 383 2.21 -2.52 0.15
C PRO A 383 1.24 -1.36 -0.03
N LEU A 384 -0.03 -1.62 0.24
CA LEU A 384 -1.09 -0.62 0.17
C LEU A 384 -1.03 0.30 1.40
N THR A 385 -1.12 1.61 1.20
CA THR A 385 -1.16 2.56 2.32
C THR A 385 -2.56 2.62 2.95
N PHE A 386 -2.64 3.16 4.17
CA PHE A 386 -3.94 3.38 4.81
C PHE A 386 -4.81 4.40 4.06
N THR A 387 -4.21 5.39 3.41
CA THR A 387 -4.95 6.35 2.57
C THR A 387 -5.52 5.70 1.31
N GLN A 388 -4.79 4.75 0.71
CA GLN A 388 -5.21 4.05 -0.51
C GLN A 388 -6.31 3.01 -0.24
N TYR A 389 -6.30 2.39 0.93
CA TYR A 389 -7.19 1.26 1.24
C TYR A 389 -8.70 1.57 1.16
N PRO A 390 -9.23 2.68 1.72
CA PRO A 390 -10.64 3.02 1.60
C PRO A 390 -11.11 3.18 0.14
N LEU A 391 -10.24 3.68 -0.75
CA LEU A 391 -10.54 3.89 -2.17
C LEU A 391 -10.70 2.57 -2.92
N CYS A 392 -10.01 1.51 -2.46
CA CYS A 392 -10.17 0.15 -2.97
C CYS A 392 -11.46 -0.50 -2.50
N ARG A 393 -11.91 -0.16 -1.28
CA ARG A 393 -13.05 -0.79 -0.62
C ARG A 393 -14.38 -0.29 -1.16
N ASP A 394 -14.45 0.99 -1.52
CA ASP A 394 -15.69 1.61 -1.98
C ASP A 394 -15.36 2.77 -2.94
N PRO A 395 -15.34 2.55 -4.28
CA PRO A 395 -14.97 3.59 -5.24
C PRO A 395 -15.93 4.79 -5.25
N ALA A 396 -17.12 4.67 -4.64
CA ALA A 396 -18.06 5.77 -4.44
C ALA A 396 -17.78 6.61 -3.16
N ALA A 397 -16.98 6.10 -2.21
CA ALA A 397 -16.69 6.77 -0.94
C ALA A 397 -15.58 7.84 -1.03
N GLY A 398 -14.98 8.05 -2.21
CA GLY A 398 -14.13 9.21 -2.49
C GLY A 398 -14.88 10.55 -2.42
N VAL A 399 -16.20 10.54 -2.20
CA VAL A 399 -17.05 11.71 -2.09
C VAL A 399 -17.71 11.76 -0.69
N GLY A 400 -17.02 12.37 0.27
CA GLY A 400 -17.66 12.99 1.45
C GLY A 400 -17.09 12.61 2.82
N SER A 401 -16.41 13.58 3.45
CA SER A 401 -16.82 14.26 4.69
C SER A 401 -15.61 14.79 5.47
N GLY A 402 -15.02 15.89 4.99
CA GLY A 402 -14.22 16.81 5.81
C GLY A 402 -14.97 18.14 5.91
N PRO A 403 -14.95 18.85 7.05
CA PRO A 403 -15.62 20.13 7.18
C PRO A 403 -14.81 21.19 6.40
N GLY A 404 -15.34 21.63 5.25
CA GLY A 404 -14.74 22.66 4.41
C GLY A 404 -15.05 22.43 2.94
N GLY A 405 -16.23 22.85 2.50
CA GLY A 405 -16.76 22.55 1.17
C GLY A 405 -16.11 23.30 0.02
N ILE A 406 -16.16 22.66 -1.15
CA ILE A 406 -16.52 23.27 -2.44
C ILE A 406 -17.42 22.23 -3.14
N GLY A 407 -18.70 22.55 -3.31
CA GLY A 407 -19.66 21.66 -3.96
C GLY A 407 -19.53 21.68 -5.48
N VAL A 408 -19.89 20.58 -6.14
CA VAL A 408 -20.29 20.60 -7.55
C VAL A 408 -21.52 19.71 -7.74
N VAL A 409 -22.51 20.32 -8.38
CA VAL A 409 -23.82 19.79 -8.76
C VAL A 409 -23.70 19.02 -10.08
N GLY A 410 -24.42 17.91 -10.23
CA GLY A 410 -24.63 17.22 -11.50
C GLY A 410 -25.38 15.92 -11.33
N GLY A 411 -26.71 16.01 -11.28
CA GLY A 411 -27.60 14.86 -11.08
C GLY A 411 -27.80 14.00 -12.32
N LEU A 412 -28.05 12.71 -12.08
CA LEU A 412 -28.99 11.88 -12.82
C LEU A 412 -29.60 10.91 -11.80
N ALA A 413 -30.93 10.93 -11.70
CA ALA A 413 -31.72 10.19 -10.73
C ALA A 413 -31.79 8.70 -11.05
N ALA A 414 -31.76 7.85 -10.01
CA ALA A 414 -32.29 6.49 -9.98
C ALA A 414 -32.58 6.10 -8.52
N PRO A 415 -33.52 5.18 -8.25
CA PRO A 415 -34.54 5.36 -7.21
C PRO A 415 -34.11 5.00 -5.79
N GLU A 416 -34.82 5.65 -4.89
CA GLU A 416 -34.85 5.54 -3.44
C GLU A 416 -35.02 4.08 -2.97
N VAL A 417 -33.96 3.48 -2.42
CA VAL A 417 -34.05 2.26 -1.60
C VAL A 417 -34.11 2.70 -0.14
N GLU A 418 -35.32 2.67 0.40
CA GLU A 418 -35.68 2.90 1.79
C GLU A 418 -34.87 1.95 2.71
N ARG A 419 -33.72 2.41 3.23
CA ARG A 419 -33.04 1.72 4.32
C ARG A 419 -33.78 2.02 5.61
N ARG A 420 -34.68 1.11 5.98
CA ARG A 420 -35.28 1.05 7.32
C ARG A 420 -34.15 1.07 8.37
N GLY A 421 -34.11 2.14 9.14
CA GLY A 421 -33.26 2.25 10.33
C GLY A 421 -33.62 1.13 11.31
N CYS A 422 -32.60 0.42 11.80
CA CYS A 422 -32.76 -0.40 12.99
C CYS A 422 -32.64 0.54 14.21
N PRO A 423 -33.66 0.65 15.07
CA PRO A 423 -33.52 1.39 16.32
C PRO A 423 -32.58 0.61 17.25
N VAL A 424 -31.51 1.25 17.71
CA VAL A 424 -30.70 0.77 18.83
C VAL A 424 -31.63 0.69 20.05
N PRO A 425 -31.92 -0.51 20.62
CA PRO A 425 -32.86 -0.60 21.73
C PRO A 425 -32.32 0.10 22.99
N ALA A 426 -33.19 0.85 23.65
CA ALA A 426 -32.97 1.64 24.87
C ALA A 426 -32.56 0.82 26.13
N ALA A 427 -32.08 -0.42 25.97
CA ALA A 427 -31.59 -1.27 27.05
C ALA A 427 -30.16 -0.90 27.48
N TRP A 428 -29.34 -0.37 26.57
CA TRP A 428 -27.94 0.00 26.85
C TRP A 428 -27.79 1.19 27.80
N GLN A 429 -28.83 1.99 28.00
CA GLN A 429 -28.78 3.15 28.91
C GLN A 429 -29.06 2.80 30.38
N ARG A 430 -29.63 1.62 30.69
CA ARG A 430 -30.00 1.28 32.09
C ARG A 430 -28.91 0.55 32.86
N CYS A 431 -27.98 -0.14 32.21
CA CYS A 431 -26.86 -0.80 32.91
C CYS A 431 -25.78 0.17 33.41
N TRP A 432 -25.83 1.46 33.05
CA TRP A 432 -24.82 2.45 33.45
C TRP A 432 -25.24 3.35 34.63
N GLN A 433 -26.50 3.29 35.09
CA GLN A 433 -27.00 4.17 36.16
C GLN A 433 -27.20 3.49 37.52
N GLY A 434 -26.50 2.38 37.78
CA GLY A 434 -26.44 1.75 39.10
C GLY A 434 -25.05 1.91 39.70
N GLY A 435 -24.97 2.46 40.91
CA GLY A 435 -23.75 2.95 41.55
C GLY A 435 -22.69 1.91 41.93
N GLU A 436 -21.59 2.50 42.41
CA GLU A 436 -20.38 1.94 43.03
C GLU A 436 -19.22 1.54 42.10
N VAL A 437 -18.27 2.47 42.04
CA VAL A 437 -16.91 2.33 41.53
C VAL A 437 -16.15 1.36 42.44
N ALA A 438 -15.96 0.12 41.97
CA ALA A 438 -15.03 -0.82 42.58
C ALA A 438 -13.94 -1.22 41.58
N ALA A 439 -12.70 -1.05 42.02
CA ALA A 439 -11.44 -1.30 41.33
C ALA A 439 -11.41 -2.54 40.41
N LEU A 440 -10.90 -2.36 39.19
CA LEU A 440 -10.47 -3.45 38.31
C LEU A 440 -9.02 -3.84 38.66
N CYS A 441 -8.85 -4.48 39.82
CA CYS A 441 -7.82 -5.50 40.04
C CYS A 441 -8.22 -6.77 39.24
N PRO A 442 -7.42 -7.83 39.06
CA PRO A 442 -7.73 -8.93 38.14
C PRO A 442 -9.03 -9.63 38.59
N GLN A 443 -10.14 -9.27 37.96
CA GLN A 443 -11.46 -9.69 38.40
C GLN A 443 -11.66 -11.17 38.08
N ARG A 444 -12.07 -11.93 39.11
CA ARG A 444 -12.55 -13.32 39.01
C ARG A 444 -13.30 -13.55 37.70
N ILE A 445 -12.93 -14.60 36.99
CA ILE A 445 -13.60 -15.09 35.76
C ILE A 445 -15.12 -15.15 35.91
N GLU A 446 -15.61 -15.45 37.11
CA GLU A 446 -17.04 -15.48 37.45
C GLU A 446 -17.76 -14.15 37.16
N GLY A 447 -17.17 -12.99 37.49
CA GLY A 447 -17.77 -11.68 37.21
C GLY A 447 -17.81 -11.37 35.71
N ARG A 448 -16.75 -11.74 34.99
CA ARG A 448 -16.64 -11.55 33.54
C ARG A 448 -17.61 -12.45 32.75
N VAL A 449 -17.73 -13.71 33.16
CA VAL A 449 -18.72 -14.65 32.62
C VAL A 449 -20.13 -14.16 32.90
N GLY A 450 -20.40 -13.61 34.09
CA GLY A 450 -21.70 -13.00 34.41
C GLY A 450 -22.05 -11.81 33.49
N ALA A 451 -21.09 -10.91 33.23
CA ALA A 451 -21.30 -9.80 32.31
C ALA A 451 -21.56 -10.26 30.86
N LEU A 452 -20.82 -11.28 30.39
CA LEU A 452 -21.03 -11.86 29.06
C LEU A 452 -22.38 -12.59 28.96
N GLN A 453 -22.85 -13.22 30.04
CA GLN A 453 -24.17 -13.86 30.08
C GLN A 453 -25.29 -12.81 29.94
N ASN A 454 -25.17 -11.67 30.61
CA ASN A 454 -26.12 -10.58 30.45
C ASN A 454 -26.11 -10.04 29.01
N ALA A 455 -24.93 -9.88 28.40
CA ALA A 455 -24.82 -9.45 27.01
C ALA A 455 -25.44 -10.46 26.04
N LEU A 456 -25.24 -11.76 26.29
CA LEU A 456 -25.84 -12.84 25.51
C LEU A 456 -27.37 -12.77 25.51
N ASP A 457 -27.97 -12.58 26.69
CA ASP A 457 -29.43 -12.46 26.84
C ASP A 457 -29.97 -11.25 26.07
N GLU A 458 -29.25 -10.13 26.06
CA GLU A 458 -29.60 -8.95 25.27
C GLU A 458 -29.45 -9.20 23.75
N TYR A 459 -28.44 -9.93 23.31
CA TYR A 459 -28.31 -10.30 21.89
C TYR A 459 -29.43 -11.22 21.41
N TYR A 460 -29.90 -12.14 22.26
CA TYR A 460 -31.07 -12.95 21.97
C TYR A 460 -32.35 -12.12 21.88
N LYS A 461 -32.56 -11.18 22.81
CA LYS A 461 -33.70 -10.23 22.74
C LYS A 461 -33.66 -9.37 21.47
N ALA A 462 -32.46 -8.95 21.06
CA ALA A 462 -32.23 -8.16 19.86
C ALA A 462 -32.28 -8.98 18.56
N LYS A 463 -32.48 -10.30 18.62
CA LYS A 463 -32.42 -11.23 17.48
C LYS A 463 -31.11 -11.14 16.68
N ASN A 464 -30.00 -10.83 17.33
CA ASN A 464 -28.67 -10.81 16.72
C ASN A 464 -27.98 -12.17 16.94
N GLU A 465 -28.31 -13.13 16.07
CA GLU A 465 -27.81 -14.51 16.17
C GLU A 465 -26.29 -14.61 16.13
N PHE A 466 -25.63 -13.78 15.31
CA PHE A 466 -24.17 -13.79 15.20
C PHE A 466 -23.51 -13.34 16.52
N ALA A 467 -23.94 -12.21 17.08
CA ALA A 467 -23.37 -11.68 18.32
C ALA A 467 -23.67 -12.59 19.52
N ALA A 468 -24.87 -13.18 19.56
CA ALA A 468 -25.22 -14.18 20.56
C ALA A 468 -24.27 -15.40 20.48
N LYS A 469 -24.13 -15.99 19.29
CA LYS A 469 -23.26 -17.15 19.07
C LYS A 469 -21.79 -16.86 19.39
N ALA A 470 -21.27 -15.70 18.97
CA ALA A 470 -19.91 -15.28 19.28
C ALA A 470 -19.68 -15.07 20.79
N THR A 471 -20.67 -14.53 21.51
CA THR A 471 -20.61 -14.32 22.96
C THR A 471 -20.65 -15.65 23.72
N GLU A 472 -21.47 -16.61 23.29
CA GLU A 472 -21.46 -17.99 23.82
C GLU A 472 -20.09 -18.64 23.67
N ASP A 473 -19.50 -18.54 22.48
CA ASP A 473 -18.20 -19.15 22.20
C ASP A 473 -17.09 -18.45 23.02
N GLN A 474 -17.19 -17.14 23.25
CA GLN A 474 -16.27 -16.42 24.14
C GLN A 474 -16.40 -16.85 25.61
N ILE A 475 -17.63 -17.01 26.13
CA ILE A 475 -17.86 -17.54 27.49
C ILE A 475 -17.25 -18.93 27.62
N LYS A 476 -17.47 -19.76 26.60
CA LYS A 476 -16.95 -21.13 26.55
C LYS A 476 -15.42 -21.15 26.54
N LEU A 477 -14.78 -20.31 25.73
CA LEU A 477 -13.32 -20.19 25.65
C LEU A 477 -12.72 -19.77 26.99
N LEU A 478 -13.29 -18.76 27.66
CA LEU A 478 -12.80 -18.29 28.95
C LEU A 478 -12.86 -19.38 30.04
N ARG A 479 -13.94 -20.18 30.06
CA ARG A 479 -14.05 -21.32 30.99
C ARG A 479 -13.00 -22.39 30.69
N LEU A 480 -12.76 -22.69 29.42
CA LEU A 480 -11.72 -23.65 29.03
C LEU A 480 -10.31 -23.14 29.36
N GLN A 481 -10.02 -21.86 29.10
CA GLN A 481 -8.72 -21.24 29.44
C GLN A 481 -8.44 -21.24 30.94
N ARG A 482 -9.48 -21.07 31.78
CA ARG A 482 -9.36 -21.25 33.24
C ARG A 482 -8.82 -22.63 33.59
N HIS A 483 -9.46 -23.67 33.05
CA HIS A 483 -9.05 -25.05 33.31
C HIS A 483 -7.67 -25.36 32.73
N LEU A 484 -7.32 -24.80 31.56
CA LEU A 484 -5.96 -24.94 31.01
C LEU A 484 -4.91 -24.28 31.91
N GLN A 485 -5.23 -23.13 32.51
CA GLN A 485 -4.35 -22.46 33.45
C GLN A 485 -4.20 -23.24 34.75
N GLU A 486 -5.27 -23.85 35.25
CA GLU A 486 -5.25 -24.76 36.42
C GLU A 486 -4.45 -26.05 36.12
N ASP A 487 -4.62 -26.65 34.93
CA ASP A 487 -3.99 -27.91 34.53
C ASP A 487 -2.48 -27.76 34.24
N PHE A 488 -2.04 -26.63 33.70
CA PHE A 488 -0.69 -26.44 33.16
C PHE A 488 0.14 -25.34 33.85
N ASP A 489 -0.42 -24.67 34.86
CA ASP A 489 0.23 -23.57 35.61
C ASP A 489 0.84 -22.49 34.70
N LYS A 490 0.10 -22.15 33.64
CA LYS A 490 0.49 -21.16 32.61
C LYS A 490 -0.64 -20.18 32.31
N PRO A 491 -0.34 -18.91 32.01
CA PRO A 491 -1.36 -17.92 31.69
C PRO A 491 -1.96 -18.18 30.30
N TYR A 492 -3.16 -18.77 30.27
CA TYR A 492 -3.94 -18.95 29.04
C TYR A 492 -5.14 -18.01 28.94
N LEU A 493 -5.47 -17.29 30.01
CA LEU A 493 -6.60 -16.35 30.02
C LEU A 493 -6.38 -15.22 29.02
N ASP A 494 -7.47 -14.81 28.38
CA ASP A 494 -7.55 -13.66 27.45
C ASP A 494 -6.80 -13.79 26.13
N LEU A 495 -6.15 -14.93 25.92
CA LEU A 495 -5.63 -15.29 24.61
C LEU A 495 -6.79 -15.48 23.62
N SER A 496 -6.54 -15.16 22.36
CA SER A 496 -7.49 -15.56 21.31
C SER A 496 -7.53 -17.09 21.22
N LEU A 497 -8.60 -17.66 20.64
CA LEU A 497 -8.66 -19.11 20.36
C LEU A 497 -7.44 -19.55 19.53
N HIS A 498 -6.99 -18.71 18.60
CA HIS A 498 -5.81 -18.95 17.79
C HIS A 498 -4.55 -19.08 18.65
N ASP A 499 -4.31 -18.11 19.52
CA ASP A 499 -3.08 -18.08 20.34
C ASP A 499 -3.12 -19.15 21.43
N THR A 500 -4.30 -19.48 21.95
CA THR A 500 -4.51 -20.61 22.87
C THR A 500 -4.11 -21.93 22.21
N VAL A 501 -4.59 -22.19 20.99
CA VAL A 501 -4.24 -23.41 20.24
C VAL A 501 -2.75 -23.41 19.86
N SER A 502 -2.20 -22.25 19.47
CA SER A 502 -0.78 -22.13 19.11
C SER A 502 0.14 -22.42 20.30
N ASN A 503 -0.15 -21.82 21.45
CA ASN A 503 0.62 -22.03 22.68
C ASN A 503 0.53 -23.49 23.14
N LEU A 504 -0.65 -24.12 23.09
CA LEU A 504 -0.77 -25.54 23.41
C LEU A 504 0.07 -26.44 22.50
N ILE A 505 0.26 -26.08 21.22
CA ILE A 505 1.13 -26.83 20.30
C ILE A 505 2.61 -26.55 20.60
N LEU A 506 2.97 -25.30 20.88
CA LEU A 506 4.33 -24.92 21.31
C LEU A 506 4.72 -25.59 22.62
N ASP A 507 3.76 -25.84 23.50
CA ASP A 507 3.93 -26.54 24.77
C ASP A 507 3.88 -28.07 24.64
N GLY A 508 3.47 -28.60 23.47
CA GLY A 508 3.48 -30.04 23.16
C GLY A 508 2.19 -30.76 23.55
N HIS A 509 1.15 -30.02 23.95
CA HIS A 509 -0.17 -30.53 24.30
C HIS A 509 -1.06 -30.70 23.06
N HIS A 510 -0.58 -31.46 22.07
CA HIS A 510 -1.24 -31.61 20.76
C HIS A 510 -2.68 -32.15 20.84
N LYS A 511 -2.96 -33.05 21.79
CA LYS A 511 -4.31 -33.61 22.00
C LYS A 511 -5.32 -32.54 22.45
N ARG A 512 -4.91 -31.64 23.35
CA ARG A 512 -5.74 -30.51 23.81
C ARG A 512 -5.97 -29.48 22.70
N ALA A 513 -4.92 -29.20 21.93
CA ALA A 513 -5.03 -28.34 20.74
C ALA A 513 -6.00 -28.91 19.70
N GLU A 514 -5.98 -30.22 19.46
CA GLU A 514 -6.92 -30.88 18.54
C GLU A 514 -8.35 -30.92 19.08
N GLN A 515 -8.52 -31.08 20.40
CA GLN A 515 -9.82 -30.97 21.07
C GLN A 515 -10.45 -29.59 20.82
N LEU A 516 -9.70 -28.50 21.05
CA LEU A 516 -10.17 -27.13 20.81
C LEU A 516 -10.49 -26.87 19.34
N TYR A 517 -9.68 -27.39 18.41
CA TYR A 517 -9.94 -27.29 16.97
C TYR A 517 -11.31 -27.86 16.59
N ARG A 518 -11.65 -29.05 17.09
CA ARG A 518 -12.95 -29.69 16.83
C ARG A 518 -14.08 -28.98 17.54
N GLU A 519 -13.86 -28.57 18.78
CA GLU A 519 -14.86 -27.99 19.66
C GLU A 519 -15.33 -26.60 19.22
N PHE A 520 -14.42 -25.78 18.68
CA PHE A 520 -14.72 -24.45 18.11
C PHE A 520 -14.89 -24.47 16.60
N LYS A 521 -14.85 -25.66 15.96
CA LYS A 521 -15.01 -25.85 14.51
C LYS A 521 -14.09 -24.94 13.70
N ILE A 522 -12.82 -24.85 14.10
CA ILE A 522 -11.83 -24.04 13.38
C ILE A 522 -11.69 -24.63 11.96
N PRO A 523 -11.74 -23.83 10.89
CA PRO A 523 -11.59 -24.34 9.52
C PRO A 523 -10.28 -25.11 9.34
N ASP A 524 -10.33 -26.26 8.65
CA ASP A 524 -9.18 -27.15 8.43
C ASP A 524 -7.97 -26.40 7.88
N LYS A 525 -8.19 -25.57 6.86
CA LYS A 525 -7.14 -24.71 6.27
C LYS A 525 -6.42 -23.84 7.31
N ARG A 526 -7.15 -23.26 8.26
CA ARG A 526 -6.59 -22.40 9.32
C ARG A 526 -5.83 -23.21 10.36
N TYR A 527 -6.38 -24.35 10.79
CA TYR A 527 -5.73 -25.23 11.75
C TYR A 527 -4.42 -25.81 11.21
N TRP A 528 -4.41 -26.19 9.93
CA TRP A 528 -3.19 -26.70 9.27
C TRP A 528 -2.07 -25.66 9.25
N TRP A 529 -2.36 -24.41 8.87
CA TRP A 529 -1.39 -23.32 8.96
C TRP A 529 -0.85 -23.14 10.38
N LEU A 530 -1.76 -23.07 11.35
CA LEU A 530 -1.41 -22.85 12.76
C LEU A 530 -0.52 -23.96 13.31
N LYS A 531 -0.89 -25.24 13.06
CA LYS A 531 -0.14 -26.40 13.54
C LYS A 531 1.24 -26.52 12.88
N ILE A 532 1.34 -26.26 11.58
CA ILE A 532 2.63 -26.29 10.86
C ILE A 532 3.56 -25.18 11.38
N SER A 533 3.06 -23.95 11.50
CA SER A 533 3.87 -22.82 11.99
C SER A 533 4.33 -23.05 13.43
N ALA A 534 3.45 -23.52 14.32
CA ALA A 534 3.79 -23.79 15.71
C ALA A 534 4.79 -24.96 15.86
N LEU A 535 4.61 -26.07 15.12
CA LEU A 535 5.55 -27.20 15.14
C LEU A 535 6.92 -26.81 14.57
N ALA A 536 6.96 -26.00 13.51
CA ALA A 536 8.20 -25.49 12.94
C ALA A 536 8.94 -24.57 13.92
N ASN A 537 8.23 -23.65 14.59
CA ASN A 537 8.82 -22.77 15.60
C ASN A 537 9.36 -23.52 16.82
N ARG A 538 8.70 -24.62 17.21
CA ARG A 538 9.16 -25.52 18.28
C ARG A 538 10.33 -26.42 17.85
N GLY A 539 10.53 -26.62 16.55
CA GLY A 539 11.50 -27.58 16.01
C GLY A 539 11.08 -29.04 16.14
N ASP A 540 9.77 -29.31 16.30
CA ASP A 540 9.23 -30.66 16.52
C ASP A 540 8.95 -31.36 15.17
N TRP A 541 10.04 -31.73 14.48
CA TRP A 541 10.01 -32.28 13.13
C TRP A 541 9.36 -33.66 13.04
N GLU A 542 9.44 -34.47 14.10
CA GLU A 542 8.82 -35.79 14.15
C GLU A 542 7.30 -35.71 14.13
N GLU A 543 6.71 -34.81 14.93
CA GLU A 543 5.27 -34.62 14.97
C GLU A 543 4.77 -33.92 13.70
N LEU A 544 5.57 -33.04 13.10
CA LEU A 544 5.27 -32.43 11.80
C LEU A 544 5.23 -33.48 10.67
N GLU A 545 6.16 -34.44 10.69
CA GLU A 545 6.16 -35.54 9.72
C GLU A 545 4.93 -36.45 9.90
N LYS A 546 4.59 -36.83 11.14
CA LYS A 546 3.37 -37.58 11.45
C LYS A 546 2.12 -36.83 10.99
N PHE A 547 2.07 -35.52 11.23
CA PHE A 547 0.94 -34.67 10.83
C PHE A 547 0.80 -34.61 9.30
N SER A 548 1.92 -34.49 8.56
CA SER A 548 1.91 -34.47 7.09
C SER A 548 1.33 -35.74 6.46
N LYS A 549 1.48 -36.88 7.14
CA LYS A 549 0.97 -38.20 6.72
C LYS A 549 -0.46 -38.48 7.17
N SER A 550 -1.03 -37.64 8.04
CA SER A 550 -2.33 -37.92 8.66
C SER A 550 -3.51 -37.78 7.70
N LYS A 551 -3.54 -36.72 6.88
CA LYS A 551 -4.56 -36.44 5.85
C LYS A 551 -3.96 -35.63 4.71
N LYS A 552 -4.66 -35.58 3.57
CA LYS A 552 -4.28 -34.71 2.45
C LYS A 552 -4.35 -33.25 2.89
N SER A 553 -3.25 -32.50 2.72
CA SER A 553 -3.17 -31.10 3.13
C SER A 553 -4.19 -30.22 2.37
N PRO A 554 -5.10 -29.52 3.08
CA PRO A 554 -6.04 -28.56 2.47
C PRO A 554 -5.35 -27.25 2.02
N ILE A 555 -4.08 -27.06 2.39
CA ILE A 555 -3.26 -25.91 1.98
C ILE A 555 -2.25 -26.27 0.86
N GLY A 556 -2.27 -27.52 0.38
CA GLY A 556 -1.24 -28.06 -0.50
C GLY A 556 0.04 -28.43 0.24
N TYR A 557 0.98 -29.08 -0.44
CA TYR A 557 2.30 -29.46 0.11
C TYR A 557 3.41 -28.48 -0.27
N LEU A 558 3.06 -27.33 -0.86
CA LEU A 558 3.95 -26.18 -1.03
C LEU A 558 4.13 -25.44 0.32
N VAL A 559 4.60 -26.16 1.33
CA VAL A 559 4.95 -25.58 2.63
C VAL A 559 6.44 -25.25 2.58
N ARG A 560 6.76 -24.00 2.24
CA ARG A 560 8.06 -23.41 2.55
C ARG A 560 8.08 -23.06 4.03
N ALA A 561 8.31 -24.06 4.89
CA ALA A 561 8.67 -23.81 6.27
C ALA A 561 10.08 -23.18 6.25
N PHE A 562 10.16 -21.85 6.34
CA PHE A 562 11.43 -21.14 6.46
C PHE A 562 11.83 -21.05 7.93
N LEU A 563 13.05 -21.52 8.20
CA LEU A 563 13.78 -21.34 9.44
C LEU A 563 14.06 -19.84 9.64
N ALA A 564 13.39 -19.23 10.61
CA ALA A 564 13.81 -17.97 11.19
C ALA A 564 14.20 -18.24 12.65
N GLY A 565 15.49 -18.43 12.90
CA GLY A 565 16.06 -18.62 14.24
C GLY A 565 17.53 -19.01 14.13
N GLY A 566 18.41 -18.08 14.47
CA GLY A 566 19.86 -18.18 14.26
C GLY A 566 20.57 -19.26 15.07
N GLY A 567 21.83 -19.51 14.68
CA GLY A 567 22.77 -20.41 15.36
C GLY A 567 23.05 -21.67 14.56
N GLY A 568 24.22 -21.72 13.91
CA GLY A 568 24.58 -22.79 12.98
C GLY A 568 24.63 -24.18 13.60
N GLN A 569 23.90 -25.12 12.99
CA GLN A 569 24.27 -26.53 12.84
C GLN A 569 23.46 -27.15 11.68
N PRO A 570 24.09 -27.89 10.74
CA PRO A 570 23.37 -28.59 9.70
C PRO A 570 22.71 -29.85 10.28
N CYS A 571 21.37 -29.97 10.18
CA CYS A 571 20.67 -31.17 10.61
C CYS A 571 20.77 -32.28 9.53
N PRO A 572 21.02 -33.55 9.90
CA PRO A 572 21.24 -34.66 8.97
C PRO A 572 19.94 -35.21 8.40
N ARG A 573 19.95 -35.48 7.08
CA ARG A 573 19.07 -36.37 6.31
C ARG A 573 17.70 -36.74 6.93
N VAL A 574 16.66 -35.99 6.57
CA VAL A 574 15.28 -36.51 6.50
C VAL A 574 14.73 -36.26 5.10
N GLY A 575 14.38 -37.35 4.40
CA GLY A 575 13.97 -37.35 3.01
C GLY A 575 12.56 -36.79 2.81
N LEU A 576 12.47 -35.51 2.42
CA LEU A 576 11.27 -34.90 1.83
C LEU A 576 11.48 -34.47 0.36
N TRP A 577 12.58 -34.89 -0.26
CA TRP A 577 12.77 -34.87 -1.72
C TRP A 577 12.13 -36.10 -2.35
N GLY A 578 10.79 -36.17 -2.36
CA GLY A 578 10.11 -37.41 -2.71
C GLY A 578 8.77 -37.30 -3.43
N TRP A 579 8.29 -36.10 -3.84
CA TRP A 579 7.03 -36.00 -4.59
C TRP A 579 7.08 -34.90 -5.66
N ALA A 580 8.11 -34.96 -6.49
CA ALA A 580 8.08 -34.45 -7.86
C ALA A 580 8.65 -35.56 -8.73
N ARG A 581 7.78 -36.43 -9.29
CA ARG A 581 8.22 -37.30 -10.38
C ARG A 581 8.15 -36.51 -11.70
N PRO A 582 9.11 -36.76 -12.61
CA PRO A 582 9.53 -35.80 -13.62
C PRO A 582 8.89 -36.09 -14.98
N TRP A 583 8.55 -35.06 -15.74
CA TRP A 583 8.53 -35.21 -17.19
C TRP A 583 9.97 -35.27 -17.69
N ALA A 584 10.32 -36.46 -18.18
CA ALA A 584 11.59 -36.79 -18.79
C ALA A 584 11.73 -36.11 -20.16
N LEU A 585 12.94 -35.62 -20.45
CA LEU A 585 13.58 -35.81 -21.75
C LEU A 585 15.04 -36.26 -21.54
N PRO A 586 15.57 -37.14 -22.40
CA PRO A 586 16.79 -37.90 -22.14
C PRO A 586 18.05 -37.23 -22.70
N GLY A 587 19.18 -37.51 -22.05
CA GLY A 587 20.50 -37.54 -22.70
C GLY A 587 21.37 -36.30 -22.52
N ALA A 588 22.38 -36.42 -21.67
CA ALA A 588 23.77 -36.20 -22.05
C ALA A 588 24.68 -36.63 -20.90
N ALA A 589 25.75 -37.32 -21.28
CA ALA A 589 26.63 -38.09 -20.43
C ALA A 589 27.56 -37.25 -19.54
N HIS A 590 28.05 -37.94 -18.51
CA HIS A 590 29.28 -37.71 -17.78
C HIS A 590 30.41 -37.05 -18.58
N THR A 591 31.10 -36.11 -17.93
CA THR A 591 32.56 -36.05 -17.67
C THR A 591 32.83 -34.65 -17.10
N GLY A 592 33.51 -34.43 -15.98
CA GLY A 592 34.17 -35.31 -15.02
C GLY A 592 34.45 -34.53 -13.74
#